data_AF-A0A2V9FJ13-F1
#
_entry.id   AF-A0A2V9FJ13-F1
#
_cell.length_a   1.000
_cell.length_b   1.000
_cell.length_c   1.000
_cell.angle_alpha   90.00
_cell.angle_beta   90.00
_cell.angle_gamma   90.00
#
_symmetry.space_group_name_H-M   'P 1'
#
loop_
_entity.id
_entity.type
_entity.pdbx_description
1 polymer ?
#
loop_
_entity_poly.entity_id
_entity_poly.type
_entity_poly.pdbx_seq_one_letter_code
_entity_poly.pdbx_strand_id
1 'polypeptide(L)'
;MPALPRAKKLVLKDGSFQLVRDYQRQGERVRYMSAERGDWEEIPAAMVDWEATSRAAAEEKSEQDALAKKIHAQEQAQKIETVMDVDASLQVAPGVFLPPGEGMFLIDGKSVKPLEQVGSEIRTDKKQYLKQVLSPIPIVPSKQNVQIPGTRASIRVTDGQAEFYLREAPADPERTTPIVKSSRPGESGPEVELVRATVKGHTRQLESIKKLFGEQLEEKRDTISIQRWEIAPTVFRFTLSGPLPPGEYALAEILPDGMNLFVWDFGVDPATSAKPTAPLKKKN
;
A
#
# COMPACT_ATOMS: atom_id res chain seq x y z
N MET A 1 0.42 26.09 6.02
CA MET A 1 0.58 27.22 6.97
C MET A 1 1.01 26.61 8.30
N PRO A 2 2.18 26.96 8.88
CA PRO A 2 2.52 26.50 10.22
C PRO A 2 1.50 27.06 11.22
N ALA A 3 0.98 26.20 12.11
CA ALA A 3 0.07 26.64 13.17
C ALA A 3 0.78 27.64 14.08
N LEU A 4 0.21 28.84 14.24
CA LEU A 4 0.75 29.86 15.13
C LEU A 4 0.69 29.33 16.58
N PRO A 5 1.74 29.48 17.40
CA PRO A 5 1.70 29.09 18.80
C PRO A 5 0.54 29.82 19.50
N ARG A 6 -0.28 29.05 20.23
CA ARG A 6 -1.41 29.62 20.98
C ARG A 6 -0.91 30.60 22.03
N ALA A 7 -1.60 31.73 22.16
CA ALA A 7 -1.28 32.78 23.12
C ALA A 7 -1.50 32.31 24.56
N LYS A 8 -0.60 32.70 25.46
CA LYS A 8 -0.68 32.53 26.92
C LYS A 8 -1.39 33.74 27.53
N LYS A 9 -2.07 33.57 28.66
CA LYS A 9 -2.64 34.69 29.43
C LYS A 9 -1.62 35.24 30.43
N LEU A 10 -1.35 36.54 30.37
CA LEU A 10 -0.64 37.30 31.40
C LEU A 10 -1.66 38.10 32.19
N VAL A 11 -1.95 37.68 33.43
CA VAL A 11 -3.03 38.25 34.25
C VAL A 11 -2.49 39.45 35.04
N LEU A 12 -3.24 40.55 35.03
CA LEU A 12 -2.94 41.77 35.77
C LEU A 12 -3.72 41.79 37.09
N LYS A 13 -3.22 42.53 38.08
CA LYS A 13 -3.80 42.61 39.43
C LYS A 13 -5.18 43.26 39.49
N ASP A 14 -5.56 44.00 38.45
CA ASP A 14 -6.91 44.56 38.29
C ASP A 14 -7.93 43.53 37.76
N GLY A 15 -7.49 42.28 37.52
CA GLY A 15 -8.31 41.20 36.99
C GLY A 15 -8.39 41.16 35.47
N SER A 16 -7.80 42.13 34.75
CA SER A 16 -7.65 42.07 33.29
C SER A 16 -6.52 41.12 32.88
N PHE A 17 -6.48 40.71 31.61
CA PHE A 17 -5.40 39.85 31.10
C PHE A 17 -4.94 40.31 29.72
N GLN A 18 -3.66 40.08 29.43
CA GLN A 18 -3.06 40.26 28.12
C GLN A 18 -2.80 38.90 27.48
N LEU A 19 -3.16 38.73 26.21
CA LEU A 19 -2.79 37.54 25.44
C LEU A 19 -1.38 37.75 24.89
N VAL A 20 -0.44 36.92 25.33
CA VAL A 20 0.99 37.06 25.03
C VAL A 20 1.54 35.78 24.40
N ARG A 21 2.42 35.90 23.42
CA ARG A 21 3.14 34.75 22.86
C ARG A 21 4.31 34.36 23.73
N ASP A 22 4.99 35.35 24.31
CA ASP A 22 6.08 35.15 25.25
C ASP A 22 6.21 36.34 26.21
N TYR A 23 6.84 36.15 27.36
CA TYR A 23 7.13 37.22 28.31
C TYR A 23 8.43 36.96 29.08
N GLN A 24 9.14 38.04 29.40
CA GLN A 24 10.39 38.02 30.15
C GLN A 24 10.37 39.09 31.23
N ARG A 25 10.79 38.72 32.44
CA ARG A 25 10.91 39.67 33.55
C ARG A 25 12.31 40.30 33.55
N GLN A 26 12.37 41.62 33.39
CA GLN A 26 13.59 42.42 33.40
C GLN A 26 13.54 43.37 34.60
N GLY A 27 13.96 42.86 35.76
CA GLY A 27 13.95 43.62 37.01
C GLY A 27 12.54 44.06 37.43
N GLU A 28 12.31 45.37 37.41
CA GLU A 28 11.02 46.01 37.76
C GLU A 28 10.00 46.03 36.62
N ARG A 29 10.40 45.66 35.39
CA ARG A 29 9.51 45.62 34.21
C ARG A 29 9.36 44.20 33.69
N VAL A 30 8.23 43.93 33.06
CA VAL A 30 7.96 42.71 32.30
C VAL A 30 7.79 43.13 30.86
N ARG A 31 8.61 42.54 29.99
CA ARG A 31 8.53 42.71 28.55
C ARG A 31 7.77 41.51 27.99
N TYR A 32 6.68 41.72 27.26
CA TYR A 32 5.88 40.65 26.68
C TYR A 32 5.62 40.89 25.19
N MET A 33 5.47 39.81 24.43
CA MET A 33 5.12 39.85 23.01
C MET A 33 3.62 39.69 22.88
N SER A 34 2.91 40.75 22.50
CA SER A 34 1.46 40.72 22.32
C SER A 34 1.06 39.71 21.24
N ALA A 35 0.15 38.79 21.56
CA ALA A 35 -0.32 37.81 20.59
C ALA A 35 -1.26 38.42 19.54
N GLU A 36 -1.90 39.53 19.86
CA GLU A 36 -2.82 40.26 19.00
C GLU A 36 -2.08 41.24 18.09
N ARG A 37 -1.11 41.98 18.65
CA ARG A 37 -0.38 43.03 17.92
C ARG A 37 0.92 42.52 17.31
N GLY A 38 1.44 41.39 17.78
CA GLY A 38 2.70 40.81 17.28
C GLY A 38 3.97 41.55 17.71
N ASP A 39 3.84 42.59 18.52
CA ASP A 39 4.93 43.46 18.95
C ASP A 39 5.29 43.27 20.44
N TRP A 40 6.50 43.71 20.79
CA TRP A 40 6.98 43.73 22.17
C TRP A 40 6.49 44.96 22.91
N GLU A 41 5.85 44.74 24.05
CA GLU A 41 5.34 45.76 24.95
C GLU A 41 5.93 45.57 26.37
N GLU A 42 5.86 46.61 27.18
CA GLU A 42 6.42 46.61 28.54
C GLU A 42 5.45 47.16 29.57
N ILE A 43 5.33 46.44 30.69
CA ILE A 43 4.53 46.83 31.85
C ILE A 43 5.32 46.67 33.15
N PRO A 44 4.96 47.39 34.23
CA PRO A 44 5.56 47.17 35.54
C PRO A 44 5.31 45.74 36.04
N ALA A 45 6.36 45.06 36.53
CA ALA A 45 6.25 43.71 37.09
C ALA A 45 5.32 43.65 38.32
N ALA A 46 5.16 44.78 39.01
CA ALA A 46 4.25 44.93 40.15
C ALA A 46 2.77 44.91 39.77
N MET A 47 2.44 45.13 38.49
CA MET A 47 1.07 45.14 37.96
C MET A 47 0.59 43.75 37.55
N VAL A 48 1.51 42.80 37.36
CA VAL A 48 1.20 41.41 37.01
C VAL A 48 0.81 40.63 38.27
N ASP A 49 -0.30 39.92 38.19
CA ASP A 49 -0.66 38.88 39.14
C ASP A 49 -0.02 37.55 38.71
N TRP A 50 1.12 37.24 39.32
CA TRP A 50 1.89 36.04 39.01
C TRP A 50 1.21 34.75 39.45
N GLU A 51 0.40 34.81 40.52
CA GLU A 51 -0.32 33.64 41.03
C GLU A 51 -1.50 33.30 40.11
N ALA A 52 -2.24 34.31 39.66
CA ALA A 52 -3.31 34.14 38.68
C ALA A 52 -2.75 33.74 37.29
N THR A 53 -1.63 34.32 36.88
CA THR A 53 -0.94 33.94 35.63
C THR A 53 -0.48 32.47 35.65
N SER A 54 0.09 32.01 36.77
CA SER A 54 0.52 30.61 36.91
C SER A 54 -0.67 29.64 36.92
N ARG A 55 -1.79 30.02 37.53
CA ARG A 55 -3.03 29.21 37.52
C ARG A 55 -3.64 29.12 36.12
N ALA A 56 -3.76 30.23 35.41
CA ALA A 56 -4.26 30.25 34.04
C ALA A 56 -3.40 29.39 33.10
N ALA A 57 -2.06 29.42 33.26
CA ALA A 57 -1.16 28.56 32.48
C ALA A 57 -1.31 27.06 32.82
N ALA A 58 -1.58 26.72 34.07
CA ALA A 58 -1.80 25.34 34.50
C ALA A 58 -3.15 24.79 34.00
N GLU A 59 -4.20 25.60 34.05
CA GLU A 59 -5.54 25.26 33.52
C GLU A 59 -5.49 25.05 32.01
N GLU A 60 -4.89 25.98 31.25
CA GLU A 60 -4.73 25.86 29.79
C GLU A 60 -3.94 24.60 29.40
N LYS A 61 -2.89 24.26 30.17
CA LYS A 61 -2.14 23.02 29.95
C LYS A 61 -2.99 21.78 30.24
N SER A 62 -3.79 21.80 31.29
CA SER A 62 -4.67 20.68 31.65
C SER A 62 -5.77 20.45 30.61
N GLU A 63 -6.35 21.53 30.07
CA GLU A 63 -7.36 21.47 29.02
C GLU A 63 -6.76 20.97 27.70
N GLN A 64 -5.53 21.37 27.39
CA GLN A 64 -4.79 20.87 26.23
C GLN A 64 -4.48 19.38 26.36
N ASP A 65 -3.99 18.93 27.51
CA ASP A 65 -3.73 17.52 27.76
C ASP A 65 -5.04 16.70 27.70
N ALA A 66 -6.15 17.25 28.20
CA ALA A 66 -7.47 16.62 28.12
C ALA A 66 -8.01 16.55 26.69
N LEU A 67 -7.84 17.62 25.89
CA LEU A 67 -8.21 17.65 24.47
C LEU A 67 -7.34 16.69 23.67
N ALA A 68 -6.02 16.67 23.89
CA ALA A 68 -5.11 15.74 23.23
C ALA A 68 -5.48 14.28 23.56
N LYS A 69 -5.79 13.97 24.83
CA LYS A 69 -6.28 12.64 25.23
C LYS A 69 -7.61 12.29 24.58
N LYS A 70 -8.55 13.23 24.45
CA LYS A 70 -9.83 13.02 23.75
C LYS A 70 -9.65 12.80 22.26
N ILE A 71 -8.78 13.58 21.60
CA ILE A 71 -8.44 13.42 20.19
C ILE A 71 -7.76 12.07 19.96
N HIS A 72 -6.78 11.70 20.78
CA HIS A 72 -6.15 10.38 20.71
C HIS A 72 -7.12 9.24 20.98
N ALA A 73 -8.02 9.38 21.97
CA ALA A 73 -9.04 8.37 22.24
C ALA A 73 -10.06 8.27 21.10
N GLN A 74 -10.41 9.38 20.46
CA GLN A 74 -11.32 9.42 19.32
C GLN A 74 -10.68 8.88 18.04
N GLU A 75 -9.40 9.18 17.79
CA GLU A 75 -8.63 8.58 16.70
C GLU A 75 -8.42 7.08 16.92
N GLN A 76 -8.18 6.65 18.17
CA GLN A 76 -8.11 5.24 18.53
C GLN A 76 -9.48 4.58 18.35
N ALA A 77 -10.57 5.21 18.79
CA ALA A 77 -11.93 4.69 18.60
C ALA A 77 -12.30 4.61 17.12
N GLN A 78 -12.00 5.63 16.32
CA GLN A 78 -12.21 5.61 14.87
C GLN A 78 -11.34 4.56 14.17
N LYS A 79 -10.07 4.37 14.61
CA LYS A 79 -9.23 3.27 14.13
C LYS A 79 -9.85 1.91 14.48
N ILE A 80 -10.31 1.71 15.72
CA ILE A 80 -10.92 0.46 16.17
C ILE A 80 -12.24 0.19 15.41
N GLU A 81 -13.08 1.21 15.23
CA GLU A 81 -14.35 1.12 14.51
C GLU A 81 -14.13 0.84 13.01
N THR A 82 -13.10 1.43 12.39
CA THR A 82 -12.72 1.16 10.99
C THR A 82 -12.07 -0.23 10.82
N VAL A 83 -11.37 -0.74 11.84
CA VAL A 83 -10.77 -2.10 11.84
C VAL A 83 -11.84 -3.17 12.05
N MET A 84 -12.94 -2.86 12.75
CA MET A 84 -14.02 -3.80 13.04
C MET A 84 -15.06 -3.96 11.91
N ASP A 85 -15.21 -2.98 11.01
CA ASP A 85 -16.25 -3.03 9.94
C ASP A 85 -15.80 -3.70 8.63
N VAL A 86 -14.55 -4.18 8.53
CA VAL A 86 -14.10 -5.09 7.45
C VAL A 86 -14.25 -6.55 7.90
N ASP A 87 -15.26 -6.80 8.73
CA ASP A 87 -15.64 -8.07 9.32
C ASP A 87 -15.67 -9.19 8.26
N ALA A 88 -15.50 -10.44 8.71
CA ALA A 88 -15.14 -11.63 7.95
C ALA A 88 -16.09 -12.08 6.81
N SER A 89 -16.95 -11.18 6.33
CA SER A 89 -18.07 -11.42 5.42
C SER A 89 -18.31 -10.23 4.47
N LEU A 90 -17.24 -9.61 3.93
CA LEU A 90 -17.41 -8.73 2.77
C LEU A 90 -17.96 -9.58 1.61
N GLN A 91 -19.21 -9.32 1.24
CA GLN A 91 -19.89 -10.04 0.19
C GLN A 91 -19.49 -9.46 -1.17
N VAL A 92 -18.72 -10.23 -1.95
CA VAL A 92 -18.18 -9.79 -3.26
C VAL A 92 -19.07 -10.20 -4.43
N ALA A 93 -19.93 -11.20 -4.22
CA ALA A 93 -21.00 -11.60 -5.13
C ALA A 93 -22.15 -12.24 -4.34
N PRO A 94 -23.35 -12.44 -4.93
CA PRO A 94 -24.46 -13.12 -4.26
C PRO A 94 -24.07 -14.47 -3.65
N GLY A 95 -24.02 -14.56 -2.32
CA GLY A 95 -23.60 -15.76 -1.59
C GLY A 95 -22.10 -16.07 -1.59
N VAL A 96 -21.24 -15.14 -2.04
CA VAL A 96 -19.77 -15.31 -2.05
C VAL A 96 -19.14 -14.26 -1.14
N PHE A 97 -18.44 -14.74 -0.11
CA PHE A 97 -17.81 -13.91 0.92
C PHE A 97 -16.29 -13.99 0.82
N LEU A 98 -15.63 -12.84 0.89
CA LEU A 98 -14.19 -12.78 0.92
C LEU A 98 -13.67 -13.24 2.29
N PRO A 99 -12.74 -14.22 2.36
CA PRO A 99 -12.18 -14.67 3.62
C PRO A 99 -11.57 -13.53 4.44
N PRO A 100 -11.56 -13.65 5.78
CA PRO A 100 -10.79 -12.75 6.62
C PRO A 100 -9.29 -12.98 6.39
N GLY A 101 -8.50 -11.96 6.70
CA GLY A 101 -7.05 -12.00 6.59
C GLY A 101 -6.52 -11.30 5.35
N GLU A 102 -5.26 -10.91 5.46
CA GLU A 102 -4.54 -10.22 4.41
C GLU A 102 -4.12 -11.19 3.31
N GLY A 103 -4.22 -10.76 2.05
CA GLY A 103 -3.76 -11.56 0.91
C GLY A 103 -4.52 -11.29 -0.38
N MET A 104 -4.13 -12.05 -1.41
CA MET A 104 -4.79 -12.08 -2.71
C MET A 104 -5.75 -13.28 -2.77
N PHE A 105 -6.94 -13.08 -3.31
CA PHE A 105 -7.97 -14.09 -3.42
C PHE A 105 -8.45 -14.17 -4.87
N LEU A 106 -8.56 -15.39 -5.38
CA LEU A 106 -9.12 -15.69 -6.69
C LEU A 106 -10.58 -16.11 -6.52
N ILE A 107 -11.46 -15.53 -7.33
CA ILE A 107 -12.87 -15.92 -7.43
C ILE A 107 -13.09 -16.63 -8.78
N ASP A 108 -13.58 -17.86 -8.70
CA ASP A 108 -13.98 -18.69 -9.83
C ASP A 108 -15.43 -19.16 -9.60
N GLY A 109 -16.38 -18.43 -10.21
CA GLY A 109 -17.81 -18.60 -9.97
C GLY A 109 -18.19 -18.34 -8.51
N LYS A 110 -18.50 -19.41 -7.77
CA LYS A 110 -18.84 -19.35 -6.33
C LYS A 110 -17.68 -19.76 -5.42
N SER A 111 -16.55 -20.15 -5.99
CA SER A 111 -15.39 -20.61 -5.23
C SER A 111 -14.45 -19.44 -4.96
N VAL A 112 -14.00 -19.32 -3.71
CA VAL A 112 -12.96 -18.38 -3.30
C VAL A 112 -11.72 -19.17 -2.92
N LYS A 113 -10.58 -18.84 -3.53
CA LYS A 113 -9.30 -19.49 -3.24
C LYS A 113 -8.26 -18.44 -2.86
N PRO A 114 -7.63 -18.49 -1.68
CA PRO A 114 -6.48 -17.64 -1.40
C PRO A 114 -5.33 -18.04 -2.34
N LEU A 115 -4.63 -17.03 -2.87
CA LEU A 115 -3.40 -17.22 -3.63
C LEU A 115 -2.22 -17.01 -2.68
N GLU A 116 -1.30 -17.97 -2.68
CA GLU A 116 -0.04 -17.85 -1.95
C GLU A 116 0.97 -17.07 -2.80
N GLN A 117 1.84 -16.28 -2.14
CA GLN A 117 2.97 -15.69 -2.84
C GLN A 117 4.02 -16.76 -3.12
N VAL A 118 4.44 -16.86 -4.37
CA VAL A 118 5.54 -17.71 -4.83
C VAL A 118 6.75 -16.85 -5.15
N GLY A 119 7.94 -17.31 -4.73
CA GLY A 119 9.20 -16.65 -5.03
C GLY A 119 9.61 -16.85 -6.49
N SER A 120 9.95 -15.77 -7.17
CA SER A 120 10.59 -15.78 -8.48
C SER A 120 12.10 -15.53 -8.36
N GLU A 121 12.85 -16.13 -9.28
CA GLU A 121 14.30 -16.05 -9.31
C GLU A 121 14.76 -15.20 -10.49
N ILE A 122 15.80 -14.38 -10.27
CA ILE A 122 16.48 -13.64 -11.33
C ILE A 122 17.60 -14.52 -11.89
N ARG A 123 17.45 -14.98 -13.13
CA ARG A 123 18.47 -15.77 -13.82
C ARG A 123 19.21 -14.93 -14.86
N THR A 124 20.50 -14.72 -14.62
CA THR A 124 21.44 -14.09 -15.56
C THR A 124 22.03 -15.12 -16.52
N ASP A 125 22.16 -14.78 -17.81
CA ASP A 125 22.79 -15.67 -18.79
C ASP A 125 24.31 -15.83 -18.53
N LYS A 126 24.71 -17.03 -18.09
CA LYS A 126 26.11 -17.36 -17.74
C LYS A 126 27.07 -17.19 -18.91
N LYS A 127 26.63 -17.38 -20.17
CA LYS A 127 27.50 -17.22 -21.36
C LYS A 127 27.82 -15.77 -21.63
N GLN A 128 26.89 -14.87 -21.33
CA GLN A 128 27.05 -13.43 -21.50
C GLN A 128 27.85 -12.82 -20.34
N TYR A 129 27.62 -13.29 -19.12
CA TYR A 129 28.39 -12.90 -17.93
C TYR A 129 29.89 -13.26 -18.06
N LEU A 130 30.23 -14.44 -18.59
CA LEU A 130 31.64 -14.83 -18.78
C LEU A 130 32.37 -13.91 -19.78
N LYS A 131 31.67 -13.43 -20.83
CA LYS A 131 32.21 -12.42 -21.76
C LYS A 131 32.39 -11.05 -21.11
N GLN A 132 31.56 -10.73 -20.10
CA GLN A 132 31.61 -9.47 -19.36
C GLN A 132 32.82 -9.41 -18.42
N VAL A 133 33.17 -10.51 -17.75
CA VAL A 133 34.35 -10.58 -16.85
C VAL A 133 35.69 -10.47 -17.60
N LEU A 134 35.72 -10.84 -18.89
CA LEU A 134 36.93 -10.82 -19.72
C LEU A 134 37.17 -9.49 -20.46
N SER A 135 36.27 -8.51 -20.32
CA SER A 135 36.39 -7.21 -21.00
C SER A 135 36.61 -6.09 -19.98
N PRO A 136 37.63 -5.22 -20.14
CA PRO A 136 37.89 -4.10 -19.23
C PRO A 136 36.79 -3.03 -19.26
N ILE A 137 35.88 -3.08 -20.22
CA ILE A 137 34.69 -2.21 -20.35
C ILE A 137 33.49 -3.12 -20.67
N PRO A 138 32.37 -3.07 -19.90
CA PRO A 138 31.22 -3.95 -20.11
C PRO A 138 30.36 -3.48 -21.30
N ILE A 139 30.88 -3.63 -22.52
CA ILE A 139 30.23 -3.24 -23.80
C ILE A 139 29.12 -4.25 -24.20
N VAL A 140 29.04 -5.38 -23.52
CA VAL A 140 28.12 -6.48 -23.85
C VAL A 140 26.86 -6.38 -23.00
N PRO A 141 25.65 -6.26 -23.60
CA PRO A 141 24.40 -6.22 -22.85
C PRO A 141 24.20 -7.50 -22.04
N SER A 142 23.92 -7.36 -20.74
CA SER A 142 23.50 -8.45 -19.86
C SER A 142 22.00 -8.68 -19.98
N LYS A 143 21.57 -9.95 -19.88
CA LYS A 143 20.15 -10.33 -19.91
C LYS A 143 19.79 -11.05 -18.60
N GLN A 144 18.79 -10.52 -17.92
CA GLN A 144 18.22 -11.06 -16.69
C GLN A 144 16.78 -11.49 -17.00
N ASN A 145 16.39 -12.70 -16.58
CA ASN A 145 14.99 -13.14 -16.68
C ASN A 145 14.46 -13.37 -15.28
N VAL A 146 13.27 -12.83 -15.00
CA VAL A 146 12.52 -13.14 -13.79
C VAL A 146 11.64 -14.34 -14.08
N GLN A 147 11.77 -15.40 -13.29
CA GLN A 147 11.12 -16.68 -13.56
C GLN A 147 10.68 -17.38 -12.29
N ILE A 148 9.53 -18.03 -12.33
CA ILE A 148 9.03 -18.89 -11.25
C ILE A 148 9.50 -20.32 -11.52
N PRO A 149 10.08 -21.02 -10.53
CA PRO A 149 10.33 -22.45 -10.62
C PRO A 149 9.05 -23.26 -10.88
N GLY A 150 9.19 -24.38 -11.59
CA GLY A 150 8.07 -25.26 -11.94
C GLY A 150 7.41 -24.87 -13.26
N THR A 151 6.82 -25.88 -13.92
CA THR A 151 6.17 -25.73 -15.23
C THR A 151 4.70 -25.36 -15.14
N ARG A 152 4.10 -25.44 -13.94
CA ARG A 152 2.66 -25.34 -13.73
C ARG A 152 2.35 -24.78 -12.34
N ALA A 153 1.38 -23.88 -12.27
CA ALA A 153 0.83 -23.36 -11.01
C ALA A 153 0.04 -24.43 -10.26
N SER A 154 0.06 -24.35 -8.94
CA SER A 154 -0.76 -25.21 -8.07
C SER A 154 -2.26 -24.90 -8.20
N ILE A 155 -2.60 -23.61 -8.26
CA ILE A 155 -3.99 -23.14 -8.37
C ILE A 155 -4.39 -23.01 -9.83
N ARG A 156 -5.54 -23.60 -10.16
CA ARG A 156 -6.09 -23.64 -11.51
C ARG A 156 -7.54 -23.13 -11.54
N VAL A 157 -7.86 -22.43 -12.63
CA VAL A 157 -9.21 -21.97 -12.97
C VAL A 157 -9.68 -22.58 -14.28
N THR A 158 -10.98 -22.80 -14.39
CA THR A 158 -11.63 -23.28 -15.60
C THR A 158 -12.38 -22.11 -16.25
N ASP A 159 -12.37 -22.02 -17.58
CA ASP A 159 -13.10 -21.00 -18.37
C ASP A 159 -12.54 -19.56 -18.38
N GLY A 160 -11.45 -19.28 -17.67
CA GLY A 160 -10.67 -18.04 -17.83
C GLY A 160 -11.36 -16.75 -17.39
N GLN A 161 -12.54 -16.85 -16.77
CA GLN A 161 -13.31 -15.75 -16.17
C GLN A 161 -12.97 -15.66 -14.67
N ALA A 162 -11.75 -15.24 -14.35
CA ALA A 162 -11.31 -15.06 -12.97
C ALA A 162 -11.44 -13.59 -12.55
N GLU A 163 -11.89 -13.38 -11.32
CA GLU A 163 -11.76 -12.10 -10.64
C GLU A 163 -10.81 -12.24 -9.46
N PHE A 164 -10.13 -11.14 -9.12
CA PHE A 164 -9.18 -11.14 -8.01
C PHE A 164 -9.52 -10.06 -7.01
N TYR A 165 -9.27 -10.35 -5.75
CA TYR A 165 -9.50 -9.44 -4.64
C TYR A 165 -8.26 -9.42 -3.76
N LEU A 166 -7.78 -8.23 -3.44
CA LEU A 166 -6.68 -8.05 -2.49
C LEU A 166 -7.22 -7.38 -1.24
N ARG A 167 -6.94 -7.96 -0.08
CA ARG A 167 -7.20 -7.35 1.22
C ARG A 167 -5.87 -7.02 1.87
N GLU A 168 -5.62 -5.75 2.16
CA GLU A 168 -4.48 -5.34 2.97
C GLU A 168 -4.74 -5.60 4.46
N ALA A 169 -3.68 -5.73 5.25
CA ALA A 169 -3.80 -5.62 6.69
C ALA A 169 -4.38 -4.25 7.09
N PRO A 170 -5.17 -4.19 8.18
CA PRO A 170 -5.45 -2.92 8.82
C PRO A 170 -4.14 -2.20 9.18
N ALA A 171 -4.14 -0.87 9.08
CA ALA A 171 -2.96 -0.06 9.31
C ALA A 171 -2.47 -0.18 10.77
N ASP A 172 -1.45 -1.01 10.97
CA ASP A 172 -0.80 -1.26 12.24
C ASP A 172 0.72 -1.01 12.07
N PRO A 173 1.32 -0.05 12.79
CA PRO A 173 2.73 0.29 12.66
C PRO A 173 3.68 -0.82 13.13
N GLU A 174 3.22 -1.79 13.94
CA GLU A 174 4.04 -2.91 14.40
C GLU A 174 3.92 -4.16 13.51
N ARG A 175 2.92 -4.18 12.62
CA ARG A 175 2.66 -5.32 11.74
C ARG A 175 3.51 -5.23 10.48
N THR A 176 4.29 -6.28 10.24
CA THR A 176 4.95 -6.49 8.95
C THR A 176 3.95 -7.09 7.96
N THR A 177 3.76 -6.42 6.82
CA THR A 177 2.93 -6.90 5.71
C THR A 177 3.82 -7.23 4.50
N PRO A 178 3.52 -8.31 3.76
CA PRO A 178 4.17 -8.61 2.48
C PRO A 178 3.58 -7.80 1.31
N ILE A 179 2.48 -7.07 1.51
CA ILE A 179 1.81 -6.28 0.47
C ILE A 179 2.35 -4.85 0.50
N VAL A 180 2.89 -4.40 -0.63
CA VAL A 180 3.55 -3.09 -0.73
C VAL A 180 2.63 -2.06 -1.36
N LYS A 181 2.39 -0.96 -0.66
CA LYS A 181 1.59 0.15 -1.16
C LYS A 181 2.26 0.84 -2.35
N SER A 182 1.42 1.35 -3.25
CA SER A 182 1.87 2.15 -4.39
C SER A 182 2.69 3.35 -3.91
N SER A 183 3.77 3.63 -4.65
CA SER A 183 4.60 4.81 -4.43
C SER A 183 4.06 6.06 -5.13
N ARG A 184 2.99 5.92 -5.93
CA ARG A 184 2.43 7.01 -6.72
C ARG A 184 1.66 7.99 -5.84
N PRO A 185 1.92 9.31 -5.95
CA PRO A 185 1.19 10.30 -5.17
C PRO A 185 -0.32 10.22 -5.40
N GLY A 186 -1.08 10.05 -4.33
CA GLY A 186 -2.54 10.02 -4.36
C GLY A 186 -3.16 8.66 -4.72
N GLU A 187 -2.36 7.62 -4.95
CA GLU A 187 -2.89 6.25 -5.10
C GLU A 187 -3.00 5.53 -3.75
N SER A 188 -4.14 4.87 -3.53
CA SER A 188 -4.37 3.94 -2.43
C SER A 188 -4.03 2.50 -2.86
N GLY A 189 -3.62 1.69 -1.90
CA GLY A 189 -3.35 0.25 -2.09
C GLY A 189 -2.11 -0.07 -2.93
N PRO A 190 -1.90 -1.37 -3.23
CA PRO A 190 -0.80 -1.82 -4.06
C PRO A 190 -1.06 -1.53 -5.55
N GLU A 191 0.02 -1.31 -6.29
CA GLU A 191 -0.01 -1.31 -7.75
C GLU A 191 0.22 -2.75 -8.23
N VAL A 192 -0.75 -3.33 -8.95
CA VAL A 192 -0.71 -4.74 -9.36
C VAL A 192 -0.90 -4.86 -10.87
N GLU A 193 -0.06 -5.67 -11.51
CA GLU A 193 -0.18 -6.06 -12.90
C GLU A 193 -0.45 -7.56 -13.05
N LEU A 194 -1.24 -7.93 -14.06
CA LEU A 194 -1.39 -9.32 -14.49
C LEU A 194 -0.39 -9.62 -15.62
N VAL A 195 0.44 -10.63 -15.42
CA VAL A 195 1.50 -11.03 -16.35
C VAL A 195 1.24 -12.45 -16.84
N ARG A 196 1.30 -12.65 -18.16
CA ARG A 196 1.33 -13.99 -18.75
C ARG A 196 2.74 -14.56 -18.70
N ALA A 197 2.88 -15.73 -18.09
CA ALA A 197 4.15 -16.41 -18.01
C ALA A 197 4.43 -17.26 -19.26
N THR A 198 5.66 -17.20 -19.76
CA THR A 198 6.15 -18.09 -20.82
C THR A 198 6.81 -19.31 -20.19
N VAL A 199 6.23 -20.49 -20.37
CA VAL A 199 6.82 -21.76 -19.90
C VAL A 199 8.08 -22.07 -20.74
N LYS A 200 9.23 -22.23 -20.08
CA LYS A 200 10.51 -22.59 -20.70
C LYS A 200 11.22 -23.66 -19.88
N GLY A 201 11.32 -24.88 -20.42
CA GLY A 201 11.93 -25.99 -19.71
C GLY A 201 11.15 -26.32 -18.43
N HIS A 202 11.77 -26.07 -17.26
CA HIS A 202 11.17 -26.30 -15.94
C HIS A 202 10.81 -25.01 -15.20
N THR A 203 10.72 -23.89 -15.89
CA THR A 203 10.39 -22.59 -15.28
C THR A 203 9.32 -21.85 -16.08
N ARG A 204 8.69 -20.89 -15.43
CA ARG A 204 7.69 -19.97 -15.99
C ARG A 204 8.26 -18.57 -15.96
N GLN A 205 8.67 -18.06 -17.12
CA GLN A 205 9.31 -16.74 -17.24
C GLN A 205 8.24 -15.63 -17.26
N LEU A 206 8.37 -14.64 -16.39
CA LEU A 206 7.46 -13.48 -16.29
C LEU A 206 7.99 -12.26 -17.05
N GLU A 207 9.31 -12.04 -16.95
CA GLU A 207 9.95 -10.84 -17.46
C GLU A 207 11.32 -11.13 -18.03
N SER A 208 11.76 -10.30 -18.98
CA SER A 208 13.12 -10.25 -19.49
C SER A 208 13.64 -8.82 -19.49
N ILE A 209 14.69 -8.56 -18.73
CA ILE A 209 15.36 -7.26 -18.65
C ILE A 209 16.71 -7.36 -19.35
N LYS A 210 17.00 -6.42 -20.25
CA LYS A 210 18.35 -6.22 -20.81
C LYS A 210 18.97 -4.96 -20.22
N LYS A 211 20.18 -5.10 -19.70
CA LYS A 211 20.95 -3.99 -19.13
C LYS A 211 22.30 -3.83 -19.83
N LEU A 212 22.73 -2.60 -20.07
CA LEU A 212 24.05 -2.26 -20.59
C LEU A 212 24.63 -1.13 -19.74
N PHE A 213 25.90 -1.24 -19.32
CA PHE A 213 26.51 -0.29 -18.37
C PHE A 213 25.74 -0.10 -17.04
N GLY A 214 24.94 -1.10 -16.64
CA GLY A 214 24.08 -1.00 -15.46
C GLY A 214 22.74 -0.31 -15.70
N GLU A 215 22.57 0.36 -16.85
CA GLU A 215 21.33 0.98 -17.26
C GLU A 215 20.40 -0.01 -17.96
N GLN A 216 19.09 0.09 -17.68
CA GLN A 216 18.08 -0.72 -18.32
C GLN A 216 17.81 -0.22 -19.74
N LEU A 217 18.10 -1.07 -20.74
CA LEU A 217 17.85 -0.77 -22.14
C LEU A 217 16.49 -1.24 -22.62
N GLU A 218 16.04 -2.41 -22.16
CA GLU A 218 14.81 -3.04 -22.63
C GLU A 218 14.20 -3.89 -21.52
N GLU A 219 12.90 -3.76 -21.34
CA GLU A 219 12.09 -4.58 -20.45
C GLU A 219 10.98 -5.22 -21.29
N LYS A 220 10.86 -6.55 -21.21
CA LYS A 220 9.79 -7.29 -21.86
C LYS A 220 8.98 -8.05 -20.85
N ARG A 221 7.69 -7.72 -20.80
CA ARG A 221 6.66 -8.36 -19.99
C ARG A 221 5.41 -8.52 -20.84
N ASP A 222 4.77 -9.68 -20.77
CA ASP A 222 3.48 -9.93 -21.44
C ASP A 222 2.36 -9.55 -20.48
N THR A 223 2.14 -8.23 -20.32
CA THR A 223 1.16 -7.67 -19.40
C THR A 223 -0.23 -7.68 -20.00
N ILE A 224 -1.20 -8.16 -19.22
CA ILE A 224 -2.62 -8.14 -19.56
C ILE A 224 -3.28 -7.03 -18.76
N SER A 225 -4.04 -6.17 -19.47
CA SER A 225 -4.74 -5.07 -18.84
C SER A 225 -5.86 -5.58 -17.92
N ILE A 226 -5.85 -5.08 -16.69
CA ILE A 226 -6.86 -5.32 -15.66
C ILE A 226 -7.41 -3.99 -15.16
N GLN A 227 -8.65 -3.97 -14.70
CA GLN A 227 -9.25 -2.82 -14.04
C GLN A 227 -9.17 -3.00 -12.53
N ARG A 228 -8.83 -1.93 -11.79
CA ARG A 228 -8.74 -1.92 -10.32
C ARG A 228 -9.84 -1.04 -9.73
N TRP A 229 -10.50 -1.54 -8.69
CA TRP A 229 -11.53 -0.85 -7.92
C TRP A 229 -11.26 -0.96 -6.43
N GLU A 230 -11.31 0.14 -5.68
CA GLU A 230 -11.37 0.08 -4.21
C GLU A 230 -12.84 -0.06 -3.82
N ILE A 231 -13.22 -1.25 -3.35
CA ILE A 231 -14.64 -1.59 -3.08
C ILE A 231 -15.01 -1.47 -1.61
N ALA A 232 -14.01 -1.44 -0.73
CA ALA A 232 -14.09 -1.14 0.69
C ALA A 232 -12.71 -0.66 1.14
N PRO A 233 -12.59 0.01 2.30
CA PRO A 233 -11.29 0.39 2.85
C PRO A 233 -10.36 -0.83 2.89
N THR A 234 -9.14 -0.70 2.37
CA THR A 234 -8.13 -1.78 2.30
C THR A 234 -8.50 -2.99 1.44
N VAL A 235 -9.61 -2.95 0.69
CA VAL A 235 -10.05 -4.04 -0.20
C VAL A 235 -10.17 -3.58 -1.65
N PHE A 236 -9.38 -4.21 -2.50
CA PHE A 236 -9.26 -3.90 -3.91
C PHE A 236 -9.76 -5.08 -4.76
N ARG A 237 -10.57 -4.79 -5.78
CA ARG A 237 -11.05 -5.75 -6.77
C ARG A 237 -10.34 -5.52 -8.10
N PHE A 238 -9.91 -6.60 -8.73
CA PHE A 238 -9.31 -6.62 -10.05
C PHE A 238 -10.16 -7.44 -11.02
N THR A 239 -10.57 -6.81 -12.13
CA THR A 239 -11.40 -7.43 -13.17
C THR A 239 -10.69 -7.46 -14.52
N LEU A 240 -10.97 -8.51 -15.28
CA LEU A 240 -10.41 -8.72 -16.62
C LEU A 240 -11.35 -8.15 -17.69
N SER A 241 -10.78 -7.59 -18.76
CA SER A 241 -11.55 -7.11 -19.91
C SER A 241 -12.13 -8.23 -20.78
N GLY A 242 -11.67 -9.46 -20.59
CA GLY A 242 -12.13 -10.65 -21.33
C GLY A 242 -11.54 -11.94 -20.75
N PRO A 243 -11.98 -13.11 -21.24
CA PRO A 243 -11.49 -14.40 -20.78
C PRO A 243 -10.00 -14.57 -21.06
N LEU A 244 -9.26 -15.10 -20.09
CA LEU A 244 -7.86 -15.46 -20.30
C LEU A 244 -7.74 -16.72 -21.17
N PRO A 245 -6.83 -16.76 -22.15
CA PRO A 245 -6.53 -18.00 -22.85
C PRO A 245 -5.87 -19.01 -21.90
N PRO A 246 -5.86 -20.32 -22.25
CA PRO A 246 -5.13 -21.31 -21.47
C PRO A 246 -3.65 -20.95 -21.35
N GLY A 247 -3.10 -21.11 -20.14
CA GLY A 247 -1.73 -20.71 -19.86
C GLY A 247 -1.41 -20.55 -18.38
N GLU A 248 -0.22 -20.01 -18.12
CA GLU A 248 0.31 -19.70 -16.80
C GLU A 248 0.34 -18.18 -16.62
N TYR A 249 -0.04 -17.72 -15.43
CA TYR A 249 -0.24 -16.31 -15.14
C TYR A 249 0.27 -15.98 -13.74
N ALA A 250 0.62 -14.72 -13.52
CA ALA A 250 0.93 -14.20 -12.20
C ALA A 250 0.42 -12.78 -12.04
N LEU A 251 -0.10 -12.47 -10.85
CA LEU A 251 -0.30 -11.10 -10.39
C LEU A 251 0.97 -10.67 -9.66
N ALA A 252 1.55 -9.55 -10.08
CA ALA A 252 2.77 -9.03 -9.51
C ALA A 252 2.57 -7.59 -9.06
N GLU A 253 3.07 -7.26 -7.87
CA GLU A 253 3.13 -5.88 -7.43
C GLU A 253 4.22 -5.13 -8.20
N ILE A 254 3.95 -3.88 -8.56
CA ILE A 254 4.91 -3.00 -9.23
C ILE A 254 5.45 -2.01 -8.21
N LEU A 255 6.74 -2.11 -7.95
CA LEU A 255 7.50 -1.30 -7.03
C LEU A 255 8.26 -0.21 -7.82
N PRO A 256 8.78 0.84 -7.15
CA PRO A 256 9.58 1.88 -7.82
C PRO A 256 10.78 1.35 -8.61
N ASP A 257 11.36 0.23 -8.19
CA ASP A 257 12.53 -0.43 -8.77
C ASP A 257 12.20 -1.60 -9.71
N GLY A 258 10.91 -1.87 -9.95
CA GLY A 258 10.45 -2.88 -10.88
C GLY A 258 9.41 -3.84 -10.28
N MET A 259 9.26 -5.00 -10.90
CA MET A 259 8.32 -6.02 -10.44
C MET A 259 8.77 -6.67 -9.12
N ASN A 260 7.85 -6.82 -8.17
CA ASN A 260 8.09 -7.59 -6.95
C ASN A 260 8.40 -9.06 -7.31
N LEU A 261 9.41 -9.64 -6.66
CA LEU A 261 9.82 -11.02 -6.92
C LEU A 261 8.90 -12.05 -6.26
N PHE A 262 8.08 -11.64 -5.30
CA PHE A 262 7.03 -12.47 -4.72
C PHE A 262 5.72 -12.16 -5.45
N VAL A 263 5.22 -13.15 -6.20
CA VAL A 263 4.06 -12.99 -7.07
C VAL A 263 2.98 -13.99 -6.71
N TRP A 264 1.73 -13.71 -7.05
CA TRP A 264 0.63 -14.67 -6.90
C TRP A 264 0.40 -15.39 -8.22
N ASP A 265 0.78 -16.66 -8.30
CA ASP A 265 0.64 -17.44 -9.53
C ASP A 265 -0.65 -18.23 -9.59
N PHE A 266 -1.13 -18.43 -10.81
CA PHE A 266 -2.24 -19.32 -11.10
C PHE A 266 -2.12 -19.77 -12.55
N GLY A 267 -2.97 -20.69 -12.98
CA GLY A 267 -3.13 -20.86 -14.41
C GLY A 267 -4.50 -21.31 -14.85
N VAL A 268 -4.70 -21.16 -16.15
CA VAL A 268 -5.98 -21.34 -16.82
C VAL A 268 -5.89 -22.63 -17.60
N ASP A 269 -6.74 -23.59 -17.23
CA ASP A 269 -6.88 -24.83 -17.99
C ASP A 269 -7.78 -24.60 -19.22
N PRO A 270 -7.56 -25.34 -20.31
CA PRO A 270 -8.49 -25.31 -21.43
C PRO A 270 -9.87 -25.74 -20.94
N ALA A 271 -10.90 -25.00 -21.35
CA ALA A 271 -12.28 -25.42 -21.16
C ALA A 271 -12.40 -26.86 -21.69
N THR A 272 -12.86 -27.78 -20.85
CA THR A 272 -13.07 -29.15 -21.30
C THR A 272 -14.24 -29.13 -22.27
N SER A 273 -13.94 -29.08 -23.57
CA SER A 273 -14.93 -29.26 -24.63
C SER A 273 -15.71 -30.53 -24.31
N ALA A 274 -17.02 -30.40 -24.16
CA ALA A 274 -17.92 -31.54 -24.09
C ALA A 274 -17.55 -32.55 -25.17
N LYS A 275 -17.53 -33.85 -24.82
CA LYS A 275 -17.26 -34.98 -25.72
C LYS A 275 -17.85 -34.70 -27.11
N PRO A 276 -17.09 -34.87 -28.21
CA PRO A 276 -17.68 -34.92 -29.54
C PRO A 276 -18.73 -36.03 -29.53
N THR A 277 -20.00 -35.66 -29.70
CA THR A 277 -21.08 -36.61 -29.91
C THR A 277 -20.73 -37.39 -31.18
N ALA A 278 -20.30 -38.64 -31.03
CA ALA A 278 -19.99 -39.50 -32.15
C ALA A 278 -21.24 -39.60 -33.05
N PRO A 279 -21.14 -39.39 -34.36
CA PRO A 279 -22.28 -39.57 -35.25
C PRO A 279 -22.71 -41.04 -35.18
N LEU A 280 -24.00 -41.26 -34.88
CA LEU A 280 -24.62 -42.58 -34.96
C LEU A 280 -24.41 -43.11 -36.38
N LYS A 281 -23.55 -44.13 -36.54
CA LYS A 281 -23.55 -44.96 -37.73
C LYS A 281 -24.89 -45.69 -37.79
N LYS A 282 -25.81 -45.22 -38.66
CA LYS A 282 -26.90 -46.07 -39.13
C LYS A 282 -26.29 -47.19 -39.95
N LYS A 283 -26.30 -48.39 -39.39
CA LYS A 283 -26.05 -49.66 -40.08
C LYS A 283 -27.34 -50.00 -40.85
N ASN A 284 -27.16 -50.40 -42.10
CA ASN A 284 -28.14 -50.78 -43.12
C ASN A 284 -29.46 -51.38 -42.60
#